data_AF-X1E3V0-F1
#
_entry.id   AF-X1E3V0-F1
#
_cell.length_a   1.000
_cell.length_b   1.000
_cell.length_c   1.000
_cell.angle_alpha   90.00
_cell.angle_beta   90.00
_cell.angle_gamma   90.00
#
_symmetry.space_group_name_H-M   'P 1'
#
loop_
_entity.id
_entity.type
_entity.pdbx_description
1 polymer ?
#
loop_
_entity_poly.entity_id
_entity_poly.type
_entity_poly.pdbx_seq_one_letter_code
_entity_poly.pdbx_strand_id
1 'polypeptide(L)' 'YGYGKKGDVLIGISTSGNAENVIEAVKTAKAFGLKTIGLTGKEGGLLKDLCDLTIRAPAIWMFHWTI' A
#
# COMPACT_ATOMS: atom_id res chain seq x y z
N TYR A 1 -4.17 14.79 -11.18
CA TYR A 1 -4.15 15.65 -9.98
C TYR A 1 -4.48 14.80 -8.76
N GLY A 2 -3.80 14.97 -7.64
CA GLY A 2 -4.15 14.32 -6.37
C GLY A 2 -5.26 15.11 -5.66
N TYR A 3 -6.27 14.42 -5.13
CA TYR A 3 -7.43 15.06 -4.48
C TYR A 3 -7.35 15.13 -2.96
N GLY A 4 -6.41 14.39 -2.36
CA GLY A 4 -6.29 14.29 -0.91
C GLY A 4 -5.75 15.57 -0.28
N LYS A 5 -6.21 15.84 0.94
CA LYS A 5 -5.92 17.05 1.72
C LYS A 5 -5.31 16.67 3.06
N LYS A 6 -4.77 17.67 3.76
CA LYS A 6 -4.29 17.48 5.13
C LYS A 6 -5.41 16.90 6.01
N GLY A 7 -5.11 15.79 6.68
CA GLY A 7 -6.07 15.04 7.49
C GLY A 7 -6.61 13.78 6.81
N ASP A 8 -6.49 13.67 5.48
CA ASP A 8 -6.84 12.45 4.76
C ASP A 8 -5.77 11.37 4.91
N VAL A 9 -6.17 10.13 4.59
CA VAL A 9 -5.33 8.94 4.60
C VAL A 9 -5.42 8.25 3.24
N LEU A 10 -4.27 7.91 2.66
CA LEU A 10 -4.21 7.01 1.51
C LEU A 10 -4.11 5.56 1.98
N ILE A 11 -4.92 4.67 1.40
CA ILE A 11 -4.76 3.22 1.54
C ILE A 11 -4.28 2.65 0.20
N GLY A 12 -3.04 2.12 0.18
CA GLY A 12 -2.47 1.45 -0.98
C GLY A 12 -2.63 -0.07 -0.87
N ILE A 13 -3.27 -0.70 -1.86
CA ILE A 13 -3.50 -2.15 -1.87
C ILE A 13 -2.62 -2.78 -2.94
N SER A 14 -1.73 -3.68 -2.54
CA SER A 14 -0.90 -4.45 -3.47
C SER A 14 -0.46 -5.76 -2.83
N THR A 15 -0.92 -6.90 -3.33
CA THR A 15 -0.58 -8.23 -2.79
C THR A 15 0.93 -8.47 -2.75
N SER A 16 1.67 -8.08 -3.80
CA SER A 16 3.13 -8.16 -3.82
C SER A 16 3.82 -7.03 -3.06
N GLY A 17 3.09 -5.95 -2.76
CA GLY A 17 3.65 -4.71 -2.22
C GLY A 17 4.55 -3.94 -3.20
N ASN A 18 4.54 -4.30 -4.48
CA ASN A 18 5.48 -3.79 -5.50
C ASN A 18 4.79 -3.18 -6.72
N ALA A 19 3.47 -2.98 -6.69
CA ALA A 19 2.77 -2.33 -7.79
C ALA A 19 3.23 -0.86 -7.94
N GLU A 20 3.86 -0.54 -9.07
CA GLU A 20 4.50 0.76 -9.30
C GLU A 20 3.52 1.93 -9.16
N ASN A 21 2.32 1.81 -9.71
CA ASN A 21 1.28 2.81 -9.58
C ASN A 21 0.87 3.07 -8.11
N VAL A 22 0.84 2.04 -7.26
CA VAL A 22 0.54 2.18 -5.83
C VAL A 22 1.72 2.81 -5.10
N ILE A 23 2.95 2.46 -5.46
CA ILE A 23 4.16 3.08 -4.92
C ILE A 23 4.19 4.58 -5.23
N GLU A 24 3.92 4.97 -6.47
CA GLU A 24 3.91 6.39 -6.86
C GLU A 24 2.75 7.16 -6.20
N ALA A 25 1.60 6.51 -5.99
CA ALA A 25 0.51 7.09 -5.20
C ALA A 25 0.91 7.34 -3.75
N VAL A 26 1.60 6.39 -3.11
CA VAL A 26 2.09 6.53 -1.73
C VAL A 26 3.14 7.64 -1.62
N LYS A 27 4.11 7.70 -2.54
CA LYS A 27 5.10 8.79 -2.58
C LYS A 27 4.42 10.16 -2.72
N THR A 28 3.43 10.24 -3.60
CA THR A 28 2.65 11.47 -3.83
C THR A 28 1.86 11.86 -2.58
N ALA A 29 1.18 10.91 -1.93
CA ALA A 29 0.45 11.17 -0.70
C ALA A 29 1.38 11.67 0.43
N LYS A 30 2.57 11.07 0.56
CA LYS A 30 3.58 11.54 1.52
C LYS A 30 4.08 12.94 1.21
N ALA A 31 4.32 13.26 -0.06
CA ALA A 31 4.71 14.61 -0.48
C ALA A 31 3.62 15.66 -0.15
N PHE A 32 2.34 15.27 -0.19
CA PHE A 32 1.22 16.10 0.25
C PHE A 32 0.96 16.09 1.77
N GLY A 33 1.77 15.36 2.56
CA GLY A 33 1.66 15.28 4.01
C GLY A 33 0.51 14.41 4.52
N LEU A 34 -0.01 13.50 3.69
CA LEU A 34 -1.05 12.55 4.09
C LEU A 34 -0.43 11.38 4.85
N LYS A 35 -1.24 10.76 5.72
CA LYS A 35 -0.91 9.45 6.28
C LYS A 35 -1.13 8.35 5.26
N THR A 36 -0.36 7.28 5.37
CA THR A 36 -0.35 6.20 4.39
C THR A 36 -0.44 4.84 5.07
N ILE A 37 -1.35 4.00 4.58
CA ILE A 37 -1.52 2.61 5.03
C ILE A 37 -1.33 1.67 3.84
N GLY A 38 -0.46 0.68 3.97
CA GLY A 38 -0.28 -0.39 3.00
C GLY A 38 -1.08 -1.64 3.37
N LEU A 39 -1.84 -2.21 2.42
CA LEU A 39 -2.43 -3.55 2.53
C LEU A 39 -1.71 -4.47 1.54
N THR A 40 -1.06 -5.50 2.07
CA THR A 40 -0.13 -6.33 1.30
C THR A 40 -0.23 -7.81 1.67
N GLY A 41 0.38 -8.67 0.85
CA GLY A 41 0.67 -10.06 1.22
C GLY A 41 1.83 -10.17 2.20
N LYS A 42 2.25 -11.40 2.48
CA LYS A 42 3.18 -11.74 3.58
C LYS A 42 4.48 -10.93 3.56
N GLU A 43 5.07 -10.77 2.37
CA GLU A 43 6.38 -10.15 2.22
C GLU A 43 6.33 -8.61 2.34
N GLY A 44 5.17 -8.00 2.12
CA GLY A 44 4.96 -6.55 2.20
C GLY A 44 5.54 -5.72 1.06
N GLY A 45 6.50 -6.25 0.30
CA GLY A 45 7.17 -5.56 -0.81
C GLY A 45 7.80 -4.24 -0.39
N LEU A 46 7.91 -3.29 -1.33
CA LEU A 46 8.37 -1.92 -1.06
C LEU A 46 7.38 -1.12 -0.21
N LEU A 47 6.08 -1.42 -0.29
CA LEU A 47 5.06 -0.70 0.48
C LEU A 47 5.28 -0.80 2.00
N LYS A 48 5.88 -1.90 2.49
CA LYS A 48 6.15 -2.07 3.93
C LYS A 48 7.04 -0.97 4.50
N ASP A 49 7.99 -0.47 3.71
CA ASP A 49 8.98 0.53 4.10
C ASP A 49 8.53 1.95 3.73
N LEU A 50 7.68 2.06 2.70
CA LEU A 50 7.17 3.35 2.23
C LEU A 50 5.97 3.86 3.03
N CYS A 51 5.04 2.99 3.45
CA CYS A 51 3.85 3.40 4.20
C CYS A 51 4.16 3.69 5.68
N ASP A 52 3.35 4.52 6.32
CA ASP A 52 3.47 4.78 7.77
C ASP A 52 3.04 3.57 8.61
N LEU A 53 2.09 2.79 8.09
CA LEU A 53 1.65 1.52 8.65
C LEU A 53 1.42 0.53 7.50
N THR A 54 1.83 -0.73 7.67
CA THR A 54 1.53 -1.78 6.69
C THR A 54 0.92 -2.99 7.36
N ILE A 55 -0.29 -3.35 6.92
CA ILE A 55 -0.97 -4.58 7.31
C ILE A 55 -0.60 -5.65 6.28
N ARG A 56 0.03 -6.72 6.78
CA ARG A 56 0.51 -7.85 5.96
C ARG A 56 -0.37 -9.06 6.22
N ALA A 57 -1.09 -9.51 5.20
CA ALA A 57 -1.79 -10.77 5.26
C ALA A 57 -0.78 -11.93 5.26
N PRO A 58 -0.93 -12.96 6.11
CA PRO A 58 0.02 -14.09 6.18
C PRO A 58 -0.15 -15.09 5.02
N ALA A 59 -0.32 -14.59 3.80
CA ALA A 59 -0.51 -15.38 2.58
C ALA A 59 0.41 -14.87 1.46
N ILE A 60 0.90 -15.80 0.65
CA ILE A 60 1.73 -15.51 -0.53
C ILE A 60 0.93 -15.55 -1.84
N TRP A 61 -0.21 -16.23 -1.84
CA TRP A 61 -1.06 -16.41 -3.01
C TRP A 61 -2.25 -15.46 -2.95
N MET A 62 -2.51 -14.78 -4.06
CA MET A 62 -3.68 -13.90 -4.19
C MET A 62 -4.98 -14.71 -4.28
N PHE A 63 -4.91 -15.90 -4.90
CA PHE A 63 -6.02 -16.84 -5.02
C PHE A 63 -5.61 -18.20 -4.47
N HIS A 64 -6.37 -18.71 -3.51
CA HIS A 64 -6.29 -20.10 -3.08
C HIS A 64 -7.23 -20.93 -3.95
N TRP A 65 -6.69 -21.54 -5.00
CA TRP A 65 -7.44 -22.52 -5.79
C TRP A 65 -7.47 -23.84 -5.02
N THR A 66 -8.49 -24.01 -4.19
CA THR A 66 -8.87 -25.30 -3.62
C THR A 66 -10.39 -25.41 -3.75
N ILE A 67 -10.81 -25.61 -4.99
CA ILE A 67 -12.05 -26.27 -5.41
C ILE A 67 -11.73 -27.10 -6.65
#